data_AF-A0A417VML0-F1
#
_entry.id   AF-A0A417VML0-F1
#
_cell.length_a   1.000
_cell.length_b   1.000
_cell.length_c   1.000
_cell.angle_alpha   90.00
_cell.angle_beta   90.00
_cell.angle_gamma   90.00
#
_symmetry.space_group_name_H-M   'P 1'
#
loop_
_entity.id
_entity.type
_entity.pdbx_description
1 polymer ?
#
loop_
_entity_poly.entity_id
_entity_poly.type
_entity_poly.pdbx_seq_one_letter_code
_entity_poly.pdbx_strand_id
1 'polypeptide(L)'
;MEEEKYNLLTQKLLKMGYTKEYHPDYVRINSSAYGEELWQNLSSGFEYEPSYLAQLVFETGCGLCIQGSHFITGQLSYRQIDWIPENNNPVITCPYRCRECKKRNPLLINDTGSVSDIIFCDCHQTTKGYDYYHSVDYVLDQKSKEKQRLFEQFCQQHHNHVCHWHMRFNEQMKSWKIQYDPMTCAMNCQNIGGVCSLTEKPVTSKRGNVFYDVYIEYERKDGTLFDGEIVRSAKKGVRLFDTNKSLSICESVAEHCKSEIKQKVYDRYHSEIFILHWNVSVQNIRAEAREGRDLIKDLEDIKNGISISYDSDIRTAEKMMKKKRRSAADGKKKEKLMHILIDPARGYESLKEFSVEYVHANKWFSKEELESFENQRQRMIREAKNQPIQLSLFS
;
A
#
# COMPACT_ATOMS: atom_id res chain seq x y z
N MET A 1 15.93 37.92 -8.53
CA MET A 1 14.97 37.53 -7.49
C MET A 1 14.49 36.09 -7.70
N GLU A 2 15.42 35.15 -7.93
CA GLU A 2 15.12 33.71 -8.06
C GLU A 2 16.10 32.83 -7.24
N GLU A 3 17.15 33.41 -6.63
CA GLU A 3 18.17 32.65 -5.90
C GLU A 3 17.65 32.01 -4.59
N GLU A 4 16.63 32.59 -3.93
CA GLU A 4 16.11 32.10 -2.64
C GLU A 4 15.34 30.78 -2.73
N LYS A 5 15.00 30.30 -3.94
CA LYS A 5 14.23 29.07 -4.12
C LYS A 5 15.10 27.82 -4.33
N TYR A 6 16.40 27.99 -4.60
CA TYR A 6 17.28 26.88 -4.96
C TYR A 6 18.12 26.40 -3.78
N ASN A 7 18.49 25.12 -3.80
CA ASN A 7 19.43 24.55 -2.84
C ASN A 7 20.82 25.22 -2.94
N LEU A 8 21.62 25.14 -1.86
CA LEU A 8 22.91 25.84 -1.77
C LEU A 8 23.91 25.38 -2.84
N LEU A 9 23.92 24.09 -3.17
CA LEU A 9 24.73 23.53 -4.26
C LEU A 9 24.40 24.20 -5.60
N THR A 10 23.12 24.34 -5.91
CA THR A 10 22.61 24.91 -7.15
C THR A 10 22.95 26.40 -7.23
N GLN A 11 22.72 27.15 -6.15
CA GLN A 11 23.13 28.56 -6.08
C GLN A 11 24.63 28.73 -6.36
N LYS A 12 25.47 27.85 -5.81
CA LYS A 12 26.93 27.88 -6.04
C LYS A 12 27.27 27.56 -7.49
N LEU A 13 26.66 26.55 -8.10
CA LEU A 13 26.92 26.15 -9.48
C LEU A 13 26.46 27.22 -10.48
N LEU A 14 25.29 27.83 -10.26
CA LEU A 14 24.79 28.94 -11.08
C LEU A 14 25.72 30.16 -11.00
N LYS A 15 26.24 30.49 -9.82
CA LYS A 15 27.25 31.56 -9.64
C LYS A 15 28.57 31.28 -10.37
N MET A 16 28.90 30.00 -10.57
CA MET A 16 30.07 29.58 -11.36
C MET A 16 29.79 29.54 -12.88
N GLY A 17 28.57 29.86 -13.32
CA GLY A 17 28.18 29.90 -14.73
C GLY A 17 27.73 28.54 -15.30
N TYR A 18 27.53 27.53 -14.46
CA TYR A 18 26.95 26.25 -14.92
C TYR A 18 25.47 26.42 -15.23
N THR A 19 25.01 25.70 -16.25
CA THR A 19 23.63 25.70 -16.71
C THR A 19 23.04 24.29 -16.67
N LYS A 20 21.76 24.16 -17.01
CA LYS A 20 21.06 22.87 -17.04
C LYS A 20 21.69 21.89 -18.02
N GLU A 21 22.13 22.39 -19.17
CA GLU A 21 22.72 21.58 -20.24
C GLU A 21 24.23 21.43 -20.07
N TYR A 22 24.85 22.27 -19.24
CA TYR A 22 26.29 22.26 -18.96
C TYR A 22 26.55 22.35 -17.47
N HIS A 23 26.60 21.18 -16.82
CA HIS A 23 26.91 21.03 -15.41
C HIS A 23 28.00 19.96 -15.21
N PRO A 24 28.69 19.95 -14.05
CA PRO A 24 29.69 18.94 -13.75
C PRO A 24 29.11 17.51 -13.68
N ASP A 25 29.94 16.51 -13.96
CA ASP A 25 29.54 15.09 -13.93
C ASP A 25 29.19 14.56 -12.53
N TYR A 26 29.55 15.29 -11.47
CA TYR A 26 29.27 14.90 -10.08
C TYR A 26 27.88 15.36 -9.59
N VAL A 27 27.12 16.05 -10.44
CA VAL A 27 25.73 16.45 -10.17
C VAL A 27 24.83 15.98 -11.30
N ARG A 28 23.56 15.79 -10.96
CA ARG A 28 22.49 15.53 -11.92
C ARG A 28 21.25 16.34 -11.58
N ILE A 29 20.30 16.37 -12.52
CA ILE A 29 18.98 16.97 -12.32
C ILE A 29 18.06 15.88 -11.78
N ASN A 30 17.39 16.16 -10.67
CA ASN A 30 16.44 15.21 -10.08
C ASN A 30 15.30 14.92 -11.08
N SER A 31 14.94 13.64 -11.24
CA SER A 31 13.87 13.20 -12.15
C SER A 31 12.46 13.54 -11.67
N SER A 32 12.28 13.95 -10.42
CA SER A 32 11.02 14.41 -9.87
C SER A 32 10.75 15.85 -10.33
N ALA A 33 9.71 16.07 -11.13
CA ALA A 33 9.30 17.41 -11.53
C ALA A 33 7.84 17.62 -11.08
N TYR A 34 7.58 18.73 -10.39
CA TYR A 34 6.22 19.15 -10.04
C TYR A 34 5.81 20.45 -10.75
N GLY A 35 6.69 21.02 -11.58
CA GLY A 35 6.44 22.21 -12.39
C GLY A 35 6.80 22.03 -13.86
N GLU A 36 6.56 23.07 -14.66
CA GLU A 36 6.88 23.09 -16.10
C GLU A 36 8.39 23.20 -16.37
N GLU A 37 9.14 23.71 -15.39
CA GLU A 37 10.60 23.85 -15.45
C GLU A 37 11.29 22.73 -14.67
N LEU A 38 12.34 22.15 -15.25
CA LEU A 38 13.12 21.03 -14.68
C LEU A 38 13.83 21.36 -13.35
N TRP A 39 13.92 22.64 -12.99
CA TRP A 39 14.47 23.11 -11.72
C TRP A 39 13.47 23.05 -10.56
N GLN A 40 12.18 22.89 -10.88
CA GLN A 40 11.11 22.74 -9.90
C GLN A 40 10.96 21.27 -9.54
N ASN A 41 11.98 20.78 -8.85
CA ASN A 41 12.13 19.39 -8.41
C ASN A 41 12.19 19.30 -6.88
N LEU A 42 12.04 18.09 -6.33
CA LEU A 42 12.01 17.89 -4.87
C LEU A 42 13.32 18.27 -4.17
N SER A 43 14.45 18.27 -4.90
CA SER A 43 15.74 18.71 -4.40
C SER A 43 15.94 20.23 -4.52
N SER A 44 14.98 20.97 -5.08
CA SER A 44 15.08 22.40 -5.36
C SER A 44 16.32 22.76 -6.21
N GLY A 45 16.64 21.94 -7.23
CA GLY A 45 17.75 22.19 -8.17
C GLY A 45 18.57 20.96 -8.55
N PHE A 46 19.89 21.12 -8.64
CA PHE A 46 20.84 20.01 -8.81
C PHE A 46 20.91 19.14 -7.57
N GLU A 47 21.08 17.83 -7.77
CA GLU A 47 21.42 16.88 -6.71
C GLU A 47 22.77 16.23 -6.99
N TYR A 48 23.46 15.79 -5.94
CA TYR A 48 24.70 15.04 -6.13
C TYR A 48 24.43 13.70 -6.82
N GLU A 49 25.33 13.31 -7.73
CA GLU A 49 25.31 11.96 -8.27
C GLU A 49 25.57 10.97 -7.12
N PRO A 50 24.77 9.89 -6.95
CA PRO A 50 24.93 8.96 -5.83
C PRO A 50 26.33 8.37 -5.69
N SER A 51 27.05 8.16 -6.81
CA SER A 51 28.43 7.67 -6.81
C SER A 51 29.42 8.69 -6.24
N TYR A 52 29.18 9.99 -6.47
CA TYR A 52 29.96 11.07 -5.90
C TYR A 52 29.61 11.29 -4.43
N LEU A 53 28.31 11.33 -4.11
CA LEU A 53 27.84 11.47 -2.74
C LEU A 53 28.40 10.37 -1.82
N ALA A 54 28.48 9.12 -2.30
CA ALA A 54 29.06 8.00 -1.55
C ALA A 54 30.56 8.18 -1.20
N GLN A 55 31.28 9.04 -1.91
CA GLN A 55 32.69 9.37 -1.65
C GLN A 55 32.86 10.51 -0.65
N LEU A 56 31.80 11.30 -0.42
CA LEU A 56 31.83 12.40 0.53
C LEU A 56 31.74 11.90 1.97
N VAL A 57 32.35 12.67 2.87
CA VAL A 57 32.34 12.42 4.32
C VAL A 57 31.66 13.57 5.01
N PHE A 58 30.77 13.23 5.94
CA PHE A 58 30.05 14.17 6.78
C PHE A 58 30.42 13.93 8.24
N GLU A 59 30.29 14.96 9.06
CA GLU A 59 30.57 14.93 10.49
C GLU A 59 29.35 15.48 11.25
N THR A 60 28.95 14.79 12.30
CA THR A 60 27.93 15.30 13.23
C THR A 60 28.51 16.39 14.11
N GLY A 61 27.67 17.23 14.73
CA GLY A 61 28.12 18.24 15.70
C GLY A 61 28.87 17.68 16.93
N CYS A 62 28.84 16.36 17.16
CA CYS A 62 29.60 15.67 18.21
C CYS A 62 30.89 14.98 17.72
N GLY A 63 31.22 15.09 16.42
CA GLY A 63 32.48 14.61 15.85
C GLY A 63 32.45 13.21 15.24
N LEU A 64 31.27 12.56 15.16
CA LEU A 64 31.16 11.25 14.48
C LEU A 64 31.18 11.41 12.96
N CYS A 65 32.03 10.62 12.30
CA CYS A 65 32.11 10.52 10.85
C CYS A 65 30.94 9.70 10.27
N ILE A 66 30.47 10.12 9.09
CA ILE A 66 29.37 9.49 8.35
C ILE A 66 29.75 9.47 6.88
N GLN A 67 29.61 8.32 6.24
CA GLN A 67 29.77 8.22 4.79
C GLN A 67 28.53 8.77 4.09
N GLY A 68 28.71 9.53 3.00
CA GLY A 68 27.58 10.13 2.27
C GLY A 68 26.60 9.12 1.67
N SER A 69 26.97 7.84 1.58
CA SER A 69 26.07 6.74 1.19
C SER A 69 24.81 6.65 2.06
N HIS A 70 24.88 7.08 3.34
CA HIS A 70 23.73 7.15 4.24
C HIS A 70 22.65 8.14 3.78
N PHE A 71 22.99 9.07 2.89
CA PHE A 71 22.10 10.12 2.41
C PHE A 71 21.65 9.93 0.95
N ILE A 72 21.94 8.78 0.34
CA ILE A 72 21.48 8.47 -1.02
C ILE A 72 19.95 8.39 -1.08
N THR A 73 19.32 7.92 0.00
CA THR A 73 17.88 7.71 0.07
C THR A 73 17.25 8.53 1.18
N GLY A 74 16.24 9.31 0.83
CA GLY A 74 15.42 10.06 1.79
C GLY A 74 15.86 11.51 1.92
N GLN A 75 14.87 12.40 1.87
CA GLN A 75 15.02 13.82 2.12
C GLN A 75 14.08 14.17 3.27
N LEU A 76 14.54 15.00 4.21
CA LEU A 76 13.68 15.52 5.27
C LEU A 76 13.41 17.00 4.98
N SER A 77 12.15 17.35 4.75
CA SER A 77 11.71 18.75 4.80
C SER A 77 10.98 18.97 6.12
N TYR A 78 11.54 19.79 6.99
CA TYR A 78 10.98 20.06 8.33
C TYR A 78 11.21 21.52 8.73
N ARG A 79 10.17 22.16 9.28
CA ARG A 79 10.17 23.60 9.64
C ARG A 79 10.64 24.51 8.49
N GLN A 80 10.18 24.22 7.26
CA GLN A 80 10.54 24.97 6.03
C GLN A 80 12.04 24.91 5.68
N ILE A 81 12.76 23.93 6.23
CA ILE A 81 14.16 23.66 5.90
C ILE A 81 14.22 22.29 5.24
N ASP A 82 14.86 22.25 4.07
CA ASP A 82 15.24 21.00 3.41
C ASP A 82 16.59 20.55 3.96
N TRP A 83 16.57 19.47 4.72
CA TRP A 83 17.73 18.83 5.34
C TRP A 83 18.31 17.79 4.38
N ILE A 84 19.17 18.26 3.49
CA ILE A 84 19.70 17.48 2.36
C ILE A 84 21.21 17.70 2.20
N PRO A 85 21.96 16.75 1.62
CA PRO A 85 23.38 16.91 1.35
C PRO A 85 23.74 18.18 0.56
N GLU A 86 22.88 18.55 -0.39
CA GLU A 86 23.03 19.72 -1.27
C GLU A 86 22.99 21.04 -0.50
N ASN A 87 22.31 21.07 0.64
CA ASN A 87 22.25 22.21 1.57
C ASN A 87 23.29 22.09 2.70
N ASN A 88 24.19 21.11 2.64
CA ASN A 88 25.20 20.84 3.65
C ASN A 88 24.60 20.69 5.07
N ASN A 89 23.39 20.16 5.17
CA ASN A 89 22.69 19.91 6.43
C ASN A 89 21.91 18.58 6.43
N PRO A 90 22.42 17.47 5.85
CA PRO A 90 21.69 16.22 5.92
C PRO A 90 21.55 15.73 7.36
N VAL A 91 20.48 14.97 7.63
CA VAL A 91 20.17 14.46 8.96
C VAL A 91 20.36 12.96 9.06
N ILE A 92 20.87 12.51 10.21
CA ILE A 92 20.95 11.10 10.58
C ILE A 92 20.19 10.85 11.88
N THR A 93 19.74 9.62 12.11
CA THR A 93 19.25 9.24 13.44
C THR A 93 20.44 9.11 14.39
N CYS A 94 20.42 9.84 15.50
CA CYS A 94 21.47 9.83 16.51
C CYS A 94 21.69 8.39 17.03
N PRO A 95 22.88 7.80 16.85
CA PRO A 95 23.11 6.41 17.25
C PRO A 95 22.96 6.25 18.76
N TYR A 96 23.30 7.26 19.57
CA TYR A 96 23.16 7.22 21.02
C TYR A 96 21.74 7.52 21.53
N ARG A 97 20.84 8.04 20.69
CA ARG A 97 19.48 8.48 21.08
C ARG A 97 19.47 9.43 22.28
N CYS A 98 20.47 10.30 22.38
CA CYS A 98 20.55 11.29 23.46
C CYS A 98 19.48 12.37 23.25
N ARG A 99 18.51 12.48 24.18
CA ARG A 99 17.42 13.47 24.10
C ARG A 99 17.96 14.90 24.29
N GLU A 100 18.83 15.11 25.27
CA GLU A 100 19.39 16.41 25.63
C GLU A 100 20.81 16.60 25.07
N CYS A 101 20.92 16.75 23.74
CA CYS A 101 22.21 17.03 23.10
C CYS A 101 22.38 18.52 22.79
N LYS A 102 23.25 19.21 23.51
CA LYS A 102 23.58 20.64 23.27
C LYS A 102 24.27 20.92 21.91
N LYS A 103 24.76 19.87 21.25
CA LYS A 103 25.47 19.94 19.97
C LYS A 103 24.55 19.76 18.75
N ARG A 104 23.28 19.42 18.97
CA ARG A 104 22.28 19.27 17.92
C ARG A 104 21.68 20.62 17.57
N ASN A 105 21.32 20.81 16.31
CA ASN A 105 20.51 21.96 15.91
C ASN A 105 19.19 22.03 16.70
N PRO A 106 18.88 23.17 17.37
CA PRO A 106 17.65 23.34 18.13
C PRO A 106 16.37 23.09 17.34
N LEU A 107 16.40 23.28 16.01
CA LEU A 107 15.25 23.06 15.14
C LEU A 107 14.90 21.58 14.96
N LEU A 108 15.81 20.65 15.28
CA LEU A 108 15.60 19.20 15.19
C LEU A 108 15.17 18.59 16.54
N ILE A 109 14.82 19.43 17.52
CA ILE A 109 14.25 18.97 18.78
C ILE A 109 12.77 18.64 18.55
N ASN A 110 12.39 17.40 18.87
CA ASN A 110 10.99 16.98 18.86
C ASN A 110 10.27 17.63 20.05
N ASP A 111 9.77 18.86 19.87
CA ASP A 111 8.94 19.54 20.87
C ASP A 111 7.54 18.91 20.97
N THR A 112 7.10 18.22 19.92
CA THR A 112 5.87 17.45 19.90
C THR A 112 6.20 16.03 20.32
N GLY A 113 5.45 15.48 21.28
CA GLY A 113 5.55 14.10 21.78
C GLY A 113 5.25 13.06 20.70
N SER A 114 6.07 13.03 19.65
CA SER A 114 6.02 12.07 18.57
C SER A 114 6.16 10.66 19.14
N VAL A 115 5.30 9.78 18.68
CA VAL A 115 5.21 8.37 19.08
C VAL A 115 6.51 7.60 18.72
N SER A 116 7.34 8.18 17.85
CA SER A 116 8.63 7.64 17.46
C SER A 116 9.78 8.28 18.27
N ASP A 117 10.53 7.46 19.00
CA ASP A 117 11.80 7.82 19.69
C ASP A 117 12.95 8.16 18.70
N ILE A 118 12.62 8.60 17.48
CA ILE A 118 13.59 8.93 16.45
C ILE A 118 14.12 10.33 16.75
N ILE A 119 15.42 10.41 16.93
CA ILE A 119 16.12 11.62 17.30
C ILE A 119 17.10 11.95 16.18
N PHE A 120 16.84 13.03 15.44
CA PHE A 120 17.68 13.44 14.32
C PHE A 120 18.89 14.27 14.78
N CYS A 121 19.98 14.21 14.04
CA CYS A 121 21.15 15.06 14.20
C CYS A 121 21.55 15.58 12.82
N ASP A 122 21.78 16.88 12.71
CA ASP A 122 22.35 17.51 11.53
C ASP A 122 23.83 17.17 11.40
N CYS A 123 24.25 17.04 10.14
CA CYS A 123 25.60 16.68 9.74
C CYS A 123 26.09 17.71 8.73
N HIS A 124 27.41 17.92 8.68
CA HIS A 124 28.05 18.82 7.73
C HIS A 124 29.19 18.12 7.02
N GLN A 125 29.38 18.41 5.74
CA GLN A 125 30.48 17.89 4.95
C GLN A 125 31.81 18.33 5.57
N THR A 126 32.75 17.39 5.67
CA THR A 126 34.09 17.60 6.23
C THR A 126 35.15 17.27 5.19
N THR A 127 36.33 17.87 5.31
CA THR A 127 37.50 17.55 4.48
C THR A 127 38.33 16.40 5.06
N LYS A 128 37.99 15.96 6.28
CA LYS A 128 38.62 14.81 6.92
C LYS A 128 38.27 13.52 6.16
N GLY A 129 39.24 12.60 6.08
CA GLY A 129 38.97 11.24 5.62
C GLY A 129 38.01 10.52 6.57
N TYR A 130 37.30 9.51 6.05
CA TYR A 130 36.41 8.69 6.86
C TYR A 130 37.22 7.82 7.83
N ASP A 131 36.98 7.97 9.13
CA ASP A 131 37.53 7.12 10.18
C ASP A 131 36.43 6.21 10.75
N TYR A 132 36.54 4.91 10.50
CA TYR A 132 35.58 3.91 10.96
C TYR A 132 35.46 3.88 12.48
N TYR A 133 36.56 3.95 13.25
CA TYR A 133 36.49 3.82 14.71
C TYR A 133 35.80 5.01 15.38
N HIS A 134 35.78 6.15 14.71
CA HIS A 134 35.07 7.35 15.11
C HIS A 134 33.83 7.62 14.23
N SER A 135 33.25 6.58 13.62
CA SER A 135 32.07 6.72 12.77
C SER A 135 30.78 6.31 13.47
N VAL A 136 29.65 6.72 12.87
CA VAL A 136 28.33 6.21 13.25
C VAL A 136 28.24 4.69 13.00
N ASP A 137 28.85 4.18 11.95
CA ASP A 137 28.79 2.75 11.58
C ASP A 137 29.40 1.87 12.66
N TYR A 138 30.56 2.25 13.22
CA TYR A 138 31.16 1.51 14.33
C TYR A 138 30.22 1.46 15.55
N VAL A 139 29.59 2.58 15.90
CA VAL A 139 28.64 2.61 17.02
C VAL A 139 27.43 1.71 16.76
N LEU A 140 26.90 1.70 15.54
CA LEU A 140 25.79 0.83 15.13
C LEU A 140 26.19 -0.65 15.13
N ASP A 141 27.41 -0.99 14.71
CA ASP A 141 27.94 -2.35 14.74
C ASP A 141 28.12 -2.85 16.17
N GLN A 142 28.67 -2.03 17.06
CA GLN A 142 28.79 -2.38 18.49
C GLN A 142 27.42 -2.61 19.13
N LYS A 143 26.44 -1.76 18.80
CA LYS A 143 25.05 -1.95 19.25
C LYS A 143 24.43 -3.24 18.73
N SER A 144 24.69 -3.58 17.47
CA SER A 144 24.19 -4.81 16.85
C SER A 144 24.80 -6.05 17.51
N LYS A 145 26.10 -6.02 17.81
CA LYS A 145 26.80 -7.08 18.58
C LYS A 145 26.21 -7.24 19.98
N GLU A 146 26.00 -6.13 20.68
CA GLU A 146 25.41 -6.18 22.03
C GLU A 146 23.96 -6.71 22.00
N LYS A 147 23.17 -6.28 21.01
CA LYS A 147 21.80 -6.76 20.81
C LYS A 147 21.75 -8.26 20.53
N GLN A 148 22.69 -8.77 19.75
CA GLN A 148 22.86 -10.20 19.48
C GLN A 148 23.24 -10.98 20.75
N ARG A 149 24.19 -10.45 21.55
CA ARG A 149 24.56 -11.05 22.84
C ARG A 149 23.36 -11.13 23.80
N LEU A 150 22.60 -10.04 23.91
CA LEU A 150 21.38 -9.99 24.73
C LEU A 150 20.29 -10.93 24.19
N PHE A 151 20.21 -11.11 22.88
CA PHE A 151 19.30 -12.07 22.26
C PHE A 151 19.66 -13.50 22.64
N GLU A 152 20.93 -13.87 22.56
CA GLU A 152 21.40 -15.22 22.94
C GLU A 152 21.12 -15.51 24.42
N GLN A 153 21.38 -14.55 25.31
CA GLN A 153 21.03 -14.65 26.73
C GLN A 153 19.52 -14.83 26.93
N PHE A 154 18.70 -14.09 26.19
CA PHE A 154 17.25 -14.20 26.25
C PHE A 154 16.74 -15.56 25.76
N CYS A 155 17.29 -16.07 24.65
CA CYS A 155 16.96 -17.40 24.14
C CYS A 155 17.29 -18.49 25.18
N GLN A 156 18.44 -18.41 25.84
CA GLN A 156 18.82 -19.35 26.89
C GLN A 156 17.85 -19.30 28.08
N GLN A 157 17.47 -18.10 28.54
CA GLN A 157 16.49 -17.93 29.64
C GLN A 157 15.13 -18.53 29.33
N HIS A 158 14.72 -18.52 28.06
CA HIS A 158 13.45 -19.07 27.59
C HIS A 158 13.59 -20.48 27.00
N HIS A 159 14.67 -21.21 27.28
CA HIS A 159 14.93 -22.57 26.77
C HIS A 159 14.76 -22.70 25.24
N ASN A 160 15.13 -21.67 24.49
CA ASN A 160 14.94 -21.52 23.04
C ASN A 160 13.48 -21.51 22.55
N HIS A 161 12.50 -21.31 23.44
CA HIS A 161 11.09 -21.10 23.08
C HIS A 161 10.82 -19.66 22.67
N VAL A 162 11.42 -19.27 21.54
CA VAL A 162 11.32 -17.92 21.01
C VAL A 162 10.84 -17.94 19.56
N CYS A 163 9.97 -16.99 19.21
CA CYS A 163 9.50 -16.80 17.85
C CYS A 163 9.84 -15.40 17.37
N HIS A 164 10.61 -15.28 16.29
CA HIS A 164 11.05 -14.01 15.72
C HIS A 164 9.91 -12.99 15.55
N TRP A 165 8.73 -13.46 15.11
CA TRP A 165 7.56 -12.62 14.86
C TRP A 165 6.93 -12.00 16.13
N HIS A 166 7.19 -12.58 17.30
CA HIS A 166 6.67 -12.12 18.59
C HIS A 166 7.72 -11.44 19.45
N MET A 167 8.93 -11.25 18.92
CA MET A 167 10.02 -10.62 19.64
C MET A 167 10.11 -9.15 19.29
N ARG A 168 10.17 -8.32 20.33
CA ARG A 168 10.43 -6.88 20.20
C ARG A 168 11.59 -6.52 21.12
N PHE A 169 12.61 -5.88 20.56
CA PHE A 169 13.70 -5.35 21.35
C PHE A 169 13.35 -3.93 21.80
N ASN A 170 13.39 -3.70 23.11
CA ASN A 170 13.27 -2.37 23.67
C ASN A 170 14.66 -1.73 23.75
N GLU A 171 14.92 -0.76 22.89
CA GLU A 171 16.20 -0.04 22.79
C GLU A 171 16.52 0.79 24.05
N GLN A 172 15.51 1.24 24.81
CA GLN A 172 15.71 2.04 26.03
C GLN A 172 16.10 1.15 27.21
N MET A 173 15.34 0.07 27.43
CA MET A 173 15.59 -0.88 28.51
C MET A 173 16.69 -1.90 28.19
N LYS A 174 17.19 -1.91 26.94
CA LYS A 174 18.11 -2.94 26.41
C LYS A 174 17.66 -4.36 26.73
N SER A 175 16.37 -4.63 26.57
CA SER A 175 15.77 -5.93 26.86
C SER A 175 14.87 -6.41 25.74
N TRP A 176 14.89 -7.71 25.51
CA TRP A 176 13.94 -8.39 24.62
C TRP A 176 12.64 -8.65 25.39
N LYS A 177 11.51 -8.45 24.70
CA LYS A 177 10.19 -8.78 25.20
C LYS A 177 9.47 -9.67 24.19
N ILE A 178 8.76 -10.66 24.70
CA ILE A 178 7.83 -11.48 23.92
C ILE A 178 6.44 -10.85 24.05
N GLN A 179 5.85 -10.52 22.92
CA GLN A 179 4.46 -10.11 22.82
C GLN A 179 3.76 -11.03 21.84
N TYR A 180 3.04 -12.02 22.39
CA TYR A 180 2.29 -12.97 21.57
C TYR A 180 1.08 -12.29 20.95
N ASP A 181 0.95 -12.42 19.64
CA ASP A 181 -0.16 -11.91 18.85
C ASP A 181 -0.61 -12.97 17.82
N PRO A 182 -1.72 -13.67 18.06
CA PRO A 182 -2.26 -14.65 17.11
C PRO A 182 -2.51 -14.08 15.70
N MET A 183 -2.81 -12.78 15.55
CA MET A 183 -3.03 -12.16 14.23
C MET A 183 -1.75 -12.11 13.40
N THR A 184 -0.62 -11.76 14.00
CA THR A 184 0.69 -11.83 13.36
C THR A 184 1.04 -13.26 12.96
N CYS A 185 0.72 -14.26 13.79
CA CYS A 185 0.88 -15.68 13.45
C CYS A 185 0.06 -16.06 12.20
N ALA A 186 -1.17 -15.57 12.05
CA ALA A 186 -2.02 -15.88 10.90
C ALA A 186 -1.43 -15.33 9.58
N MET A 187 -0.62 -14.28 9.65
CA MET A 187 0.03 -13.68 8.47
C MET A 187 1.37 -14.35 8.15
N ASN A 188 2.22 -14.60 9.16
CA ASN A 188 3.64 -14.87 8.95
C ASN A 188 4.15 -16.21 9.50
N CYS A 189 3.31 -17.03 10.15
CA CYS A 189 3.77 -18.28 10.76
C CYS A 189 4.27 -19.29 9.71
N GLN A 190 5.50 -19.77 9.92
CA GLN A 190 6.17 -20.75 9.03
C GLN A 190 6.03 -22.20 9.53
N ASN A 191 5.67 -22.41 10.80
CA ASN A 191 5.63 -23.73 11.44
C ASN A 191 4.34 -24.52 11.17
N ILE A 192 3.66 -24.26 10.04
CA ILE A 192 2.38 -24.92 9.73
C ILE A 192 2.62 -26.41 9.49
N GLY A 193 1.95 -27.27 10.26
CA GLY A 193 2.13 -28.72 10.23
C GLY A 193 3.23 -29.24 11.18
N GLY A 194 3.88 -28.35 11.94
CA GLY A 194 4.88 -28.68 12.94
C GLY A 194 4.45 -28.28 14.35
N VAL A 195 5.45 -27.97 15.19
CA VAL A 195 5.25 -27.49 16.56
C VAL A 195 5.55 -25.99 16.62
N CYS A 196 4.75 -25.23 17.36
CA CYS A 196 5.00 -23.82 17.55
C CYS A 196 6.24 -23.59 18.42
N SER A 197 7.22 -22.83 17.92
CA SER A 197 8.43 -22.46 18.66
C SER A 197 8.16 -21.63 19.92
N LEU A 198 6.97 -21.04 20.07
CA LEU A 198 6.63 -20.20 21.22
C LEU A 198 5.71 -20.92 22.22
N THR A 199 4.67 -21.59 21.75
CA THR A 199 3.65 -22.20 22.62
C THR A 199 3.82 -23.70 22.81
N GLU A 200 4.75 -24.33 22.08
CA GLU A 200 4.97 -25.78 22.02
C GLU A 200 3.75 -26.61 21.58
N LYS A 201 2.65 -25.94 21.23
CA LYS A 201 1.45 -26.60 20.74
C LYS A 201 1.63 -27.02 19.28
N PRO A 202 1.05 -28.16 18.86
CA PRO A 202 1.07 -28.56 17.46
C PRO A 202 0.25 -27.56 16.63
N VAL A 203 0.85 -27.08 15.54
CA VAL A 203 0.20 -26.19 14.58
C VAL A 203 -0.37 -27.06 13.47
N THR A 204 -1.70 -27.20 13.44
CA THR A 204 -2.35 -28.08 12.46
C THR A 204 -2.14 -27.59 11.01
N SER A 205 -2.01 -28.54 10.08
CA SER A 205 -2.02 -28.27 8.64
C SER A 205 -3.43 -28.02 8.09
N LYS A 206 -4.48 -28.37 8.86
CA LYS A 206 -5.87 -28.13 8.48
C LYS A 206 -6.13 -26.65 8.32
N ARG A 207 -6.78 -26.29 7.21
CA ARG A 207 -7.07 -24.91 6.83
C ARG A 207 -8.48 -24.52 7.23
N GLY A 208 -8.63 -23.32 7.78
CA GLY A 208 -9.89 -22.72 8.15
C GLY A 208 -9.81 -21.20 8.23
N ASN A 209 -10.81 -20.59 8.84
CA ASN A 209 -10.89 -19.16 9.06
C ASN A 209 -11.56 -18.85 10.40
N VAL A 210 -11.47 -17.59 10.82
CA VAL A 210 -12.30 -17.06 11.90
C VAL A 210 -13.52 -16.44 11.27
N PHE A 211 -14.68 -16.91 11.68
CA PHE A 211 -16.00 -16.42 11.29
C PHE A 211 -16.60 -15.66 12.45
N TYR A 212 -17.30 -14.57 12.16
CA TYR A 212 -18.04 -13.80 13.14
C TYR A 212 -19.29 -13.20 12.50
N ASP A 213 -20.26 -12.88 13.33
CA ASP A 213 -21.53 -12.29 12.90
C ASP A 213 -21.56 -10.82 13.33
N VAL A 214 -22.04 -9.95 12.44
CA VAL A 214 -22.18 -8.52 12.70
C VAL A 214 -23.66 -8.18 12.77
N TYR A 215 -24.11 -7.72 13.93
CA TYR A 215 -25.46 -7.21 14.14
C TYR A 215 -25.43 -5.70 14.04
N ILE A 216 -26.33 -5.15 13.23
CA ILE A 216 -26.47 -3.72 12.98
C ILE A 216 -27.91 -3.34 13.31
N GLU A 217 -28.08 -2.42 14.23
CA GLU A 217 -29.36 -1.82 14.58
C GLU A 217 -29.28 -0.31 14.35
N TYR A 218 -30.26 0.26 13.65
CA TYR A 218 -30.34 1.70 13.45
C TYR A 218 -31.78 2.16 13.26
N GLU A 219 -32.02 3.44 13.54
CA GLU A 219 -33.28 4.12 13.29
C GLU A 219 -33.31 4.64 11.85
N ARG A 220 -34.39 4.35 11.12
CA ARG A 220 -34.62 4.87 9.77
C ARG A 220 -34.81 6.39 9.78
N LYS A 221 -34.08 7.07 8.89
CA LYS A 221 -34.04 8.54 8.71
C LYS A 221 -34.10 8.89 7.23
N ASP A 222 -35.02 8.27 6.52
CA ASP A 222 -35.21 8.34 5.07
C ASP A 222 -36.35 9.29 4.68
N GLY A 223 -37.05 9.90 5.65
CA GLY A 223 -38.14 10.85 5.39
C GLY A 223 -39.37 10.22 4.71
N THR A 224 -39.46 8.89 4.78
CA THR A 224 -40.58 8.10 4.25
C THR A 224 -41.62 7.82 5.34
N LEU A 225 -42.71 7.10 5.01
CA LEU A 225 -43.73 6.71 6.00
C LEU A 225 -43.16 5.86 7.16
N PHE A 226 -42.01 5.22 6.98
CA PHE A 226 -41.35 4.34 7.95
C PHE A 226 -40.19 5.04 8.68
N ASP A 227 -40.14 6.37 8.64
CA ASP A 227 -39.17 7.17 9.40
C ASP A 227 -39.35 6.92 10.91
N GLY A 228 -38.25 6.73 11.63
CA GLY A 228 -38.26 6.36 13.06
C GLY A 228 -38.42 4.87 13.35
N GLU A 229 -38.58 4.00 12.33
CA GLU A 229 -38.61 2.55 12.55
C GLU A 229 -37.21 1.99 12.84
N ILE A 230 -37.10 1.12 13.84
CA ILE A 230 -35.84 0.44 14.17
C ILE A 230 -35.62 -0.72 13.20
N VAL A 231 -34.61 -0.59 12.35
CA VAL A 231 -34.17 -1.66 11.45
C VAL A 231 -33.08 -2.48 12.12
N ARG A 232 -33.31 -3.79 12.19
CA ARG A 232 -32.34 -4.77 12.67
C ARG A 232 -31.87 -5.64 11.52
N SER A 233 -30.57 -5.70 11.32
CA SER A 233 -29.95 -6.57 10.34
C SER A 233 -28.78 -7.33 10.93
N ALA A 234 -28.61 -8.58 10.48
CA ALA A 234 -27.51 -9.44 10.88
C ALA A 234 -26.78 -9.91 9.62
N LYS A 235 -25.49 -9.57 9.54
CA LYS A 235 -24.58 -10.10 8.55
C LYS A 235 -23.81 -11.28 9.16
N LYS A 236 -24.19 -12.49 8.80
CA LYS A 236 -23.63 -13.73 9.37
C LYS A 236 -22.46 -14.28 8.56
N GLY A 237 -21.55 -14.96 9.27
CA GLY A 237 -20.41 -15.70 8.71
C GLY A 237 -19.39 -14.83 8.00
N VAL A 238 -19.16 -13.61 8.50
CA VAL A 238 -18.12 -12.72 7.98
C VAL A 238 -16.76 -13.34 8.28
N ARG A 239 -15.95 -13.51 7.23
CA ARG A 239 -14.58 -14.01 7.35
C ARG A 239 -13.63 -12.91 7.80
N LEU A 240 -12.79 -13.22 8.79
CA LEU A 240 -11.73 -12.31 9.26
C LEU A 240 -10.57 -12.22 8.27
N PHE A 241 -10.13 -13.35 7.71
CA PHE A 241 -9.00 -13.41 6.78
C PHE A 241 -9.45 -13.67 5.34
N ASP A 242 -8.82 -13.02 4.35
CA ASP A 242 -9.12 -13.23 2.93
C ASP A 242 -8.73 -14.62 2.41
N THR A 243 -7.71 -15.22 3.02
CA THR A 243 -7.22 -16.57 2.72
C THR A 243 -7.39 -17.48 3.93
N ASN A 244 -7.54 -18.79 3.68
CA ASN A 244 -7.66 -19.76 4.77
C ASN A 244 -6.30 -19.97 5.45
N LYS A 245 -6.29 -19.92 6.78
CA LYS A 245 -5.13 -20.05 7.66
C LYS A 245 -5.18 -21.37 8.43
N SER A 246 -4.12 -21.70 9.17
CA SER A 246 -4.13 -22.88 10.04
C SER A 246 -5.24 -22.76 11.07
N LEU A 247 -6.03 -23.83 11.26
CA LEU A 247 -7.16 -23.82 12.18
C LEU A 247 -6.74 -23.53 13.62
N SER A 248 -5.62 -24.11 14.09
CA SER A 248 -5.07 -23.86 15.43
C SER A 248 -4.73 -22.38 15.70
N ILE A 249 -4.28 -21.67 14.67
CA ILE A 249 -4.01 -20.23 14.75
C ILE A 249 -5.35 -19.47 14.78
N CYS A 250 -6.32 -19.86 13.95
CA CYS A 250 -7.65 -19.29 13.96
C CYS A 250 -8.34 -19.46 15.33
N GLU A 251 -8.20 -20.62 15.98
CA GLU A 251 -8.69 -20.87 17.34
C GLU A 251 -8.06 -19.90 18.34
N SER A 252 -6.72 -19.76 18.31
CA SER A 252 -6.00 -18.80 19.16
C SER A 252 -6.45 -17.35 18.93
N VAL A 253 -6.72 -16.97 17.67
CA VAL A 253 -7.27 -15.65 17.31
C VAL A 253 -8.69 -15.46 17.86
N ALA A 254 -9.56 -16.45 17.71
CA ALA A 254 -10.94 -16.37 18.20
C ALA A 254 -11.00 -16.24 19.73
N GLU A 255 -10.04 -16.85 20.44
CA GLU A 255 -9.95 -16.77 21.89
C GLU A 255 -9.37 -15.45 22.39
N HIS A 256 -8.25 -14.99 21.83
CA HIS A 256 -7.46 -13.88 22.40
C HIS A 256 -7.66 -12.54 21.70
N CYS A 257 -8.07 -12.51 20.42
CA CYS A 257 -8.13 -11.28 19.61
C CYS A 257 -9.56 -10.72 19.47
N LYS A 258 -10.46 -10.98 20.43
CA LYS A 258 -11.87 -10.55 20.35
C LYS A 258 -12.02 -9.03 20.28
N SER A 259 -11.20 -8.28 21.03
CA SER A 259 -11.20 -6.81 21.03
C SER A 259 -10.74 -6.25 19.67
N GLU A 260 -9.70 -6.83 19.09
CA GLU A 260 -9.17 -6.42 17.78
C GLU A 260 -10.18 -6.68 16.65
N ILE A 261 -10.90 -7.81 16.71
CA ILE A 261 -11.97 -8.10 15.75
C ILE A 261 -13.09 -7.06 15.88
N LYS A 262 -13.50 -6.71 17.11
CA LYS A 262 -14.49 -5.65 17.36
C LYS A 262 -14.01 -4.31 16.83
N GLN A 263 -12.74 -3.94 17.07
CA GLN A 263 -12.17 -2.69 16.57
C GLN A 263 -12.17 -2.65 15.04
N LYS A 264 -11.77 -3.73 14.37
CA LYS A 264 -11.82 -3.80 12.89
C LYS A 264 -13.24 -3.63 12.33
N VAL A 265 -14.25 -4.12 13.03
CA VAL A 265 -15.65 -3.92 12.62
C VAL A 265 -16.09 -2.49 12.89
N TYR A 266 -15.73 -1.93 14.05
CA TYR A 266 -15.98 -0.53 14.37
C TYR A 266 -15.37 0.41 13.33
N ASP A 267 -14.10 0.21 12.97
CA ASP A 267 -13.39 1.03 11.98
C ASP A 267 -14.05 0.91 10.59
N ARG A 268 -14.60 -0.27 10.24
CA ARG A 268 -15.32 -0.48 8.97
C ARG A 268 -16.62 0.31 8.89
N TYR A 269 -17.33 0.43 10.01
CA TYR A 269 -18.62 1.13 10.10
C TYR A 269 -18.49 2.49 10.81
N HIS A 270 -17.28 3.04 10.91
CA HIS A 270 -16.99 4.22 11.72
C HIS A 270 -17.86 5.41 11.32
N SER A 271 -18.00 5.64 10.01
CA SER A 271 -18.78 6.74 9.45
C SER A 271 -20.27 6.57 9.75
N GLU A 272 -20.81 5.37 9.58
CA GLU A 272 -22.21 5.07 9.84
C GLU A 272 -22.54 5.15 11.34
N ILE A 273 -21.63 4.71 12.21
CA ILE A 273 -21.77 4.84 13.66
C ILE A 273 -21.75 6.32 14.07
N PHE A 274 -20.79 7.09 13.55
CA PHE A 274 -20.59 8.48 13.95
C PHE A 274 -21.67 9.42 13.39
N ILE A 275 -22.05 9.25 12.12
CA ILE A 275 -22.97 10.15 11.41
C ILE A 275 -24.42 9.68 11.52
N LEU A 276 -24.66 8.38 11.37
CA LEU A 276 -26.02 7.80 11.32
C LEU A 276 -26.44 7.16 12.65
N HIS A 277 -25.57 7.18 13.67
CA HIS A 277 -25.83 6.61 15.00
C HIS A 277 -26.18 5.12 14.98
N TRP A 278 -25.56 4.36 14.07
CA TRP A 278 -25.74 2.91 14.02
C TRP A 278 -25.16 2.23 15.26
N ASN A 279 -25.90 1.26 15.80
CA ASN A 279 -25.41 0.36 16.83
C ASN A 279 -24.89 -0.92 16.16
N VAL A 280 -23.57 -1.09 16.16
CA VAL A 280 -22.89 -2.23 15.54
C VAL A 280 -22.26 -3.11 16.62
N SER A 281 -22.65 -4.38 16.66
CA SER A 281 -22.10 -5.36 17.60
C SER A 281 -21.60 -6.62 16.89
N VAL A 282 -20.53 -7.21 17.43
CA VAL A 282 -19.93 -8.45 16.93
C VAL A 282 -20.28 -9.60 17.86
N GLN A 283 -20.79 -10.69 17.29
CA GLN A 283 -21.19 -11.89 18.01
C GLN A 283 -20.66 -13.17 17.33
N ASN A 284 -20.74 -14.30 18.03
CA ASN A 284 -20.43 -15.66 17.52
C ASN A 284 -19.06 -15.78 16.81
N ILE A 285 -18.01 -15.19 17.41
CA ILE A 285 -16.63 -15.35 16.94
C ILE A 285 -16.21 -16.80 17.13
N ARG A 286 -15.92 -17.50 16.03
CA ARG A 286 -15.60 -18.93 16.00
C ARG A 286 -14.55 -19.24 14.93
N ALA A 287 -13.75 -20.28 15.16
CA ALA A 287 -12.78 -20.77 14.21
C ALA A 287 -13.30 -22.05 13.55
N GLU A 288 -13.49 -22.05 12.22
CA GLU A 288 -14.06 -23.19 11.50
C GLU A 288 -13.35 -23.41 10.16
N ALA A 289 -13.39 -24.64 9.64
CA ALA A 289 -12.85 -24.95 8.31
C ALA A 289 -13.73 -24.39 7.18
N ARG A 290 -15.04 -24.38 7.41
CA ARG A 290 -16.10 -23.85 6.55
C ARG A 290 -17.11 -23.15 7.42
N GLU A 291 -17.80 -22.19 6.83
CA GLU A 291 -18.89 -21.47 7.49
C GLU A 291 -20.01 -22.44 7.92
N GLY A 292 -20.21 -22.60 9.22
CA GLY A 292 -21.38 -23.27 9.77
C GLY A 292 -22.62 -22.37 9.66
N ARG A 293 -23.70 -22.89 9.09
CA ARG A 293 -25.02 -22.23 9.05
C ARG A 293 -25.91 -22.85 10.12
N ASP A 294 -26.41 -22.03 11.04
CA ASP A 294 -27.33 -22.45 12.09
C ASP A 294 -28.76 -22.03 11.71
N LEU A 295 -29.46 -22.95 11.06
CA LEU A 295 -30.82 -22.74 10.56
C LEU A 295 -31.82 -22.46 11.69
N ILE A 296 -31.62 -23.03 12.89
CA ILE A 296 -32.57 -22.85 14.00
C ILE A 296 -32.45 -21.42 14.53
N LYS A 297 -31.23 -20.97 14.79
CA LYS A 297 -30.96 -19.59 15.20
C LYS A 297 -31.39 -18.58 14.14
N ASP A 298 -31.22 -18.91 12.85
CA ASP A 298 -31.69 -18.05 11.76
C ASP A 298 -33.21 -17.89 11.76
N LEU A 299 -33.96 -18.97 11.97
CA LEU A 299 -35.43 -18.91 12.05
C LEU A 299 -35.90 -18.07 13.23
N GLU A 300 -35.20 -18.17 14.38
CA GLU A 300 -35.49 -17.32 15.55
C GLU A 300 -35.19 -15.84 15.28
N ASP A 301 -34.05 -15.52 14.68
CA ASP A 301 -33.69 -14.15 14.32
C ASP A 301 -34.68 -13.56 13.31
N ILE A 302 -35.13 -14.33 12.32
CA ILE A 302 -36.18 -13.93 11.36
C ILE A 302 -37.50 -13.67 12.09
N LYS A 303 -37.87 -14.53 13.04
CA LYS A 303 -39.08 -14.34 13.87
C LYS A 303 -38.98 -13.08 14.72
N ASN A 304 -37.78 -12.69 15.13
CA ASN A 304 -37.50 -11.45 15.86
C ASN A 304 -37.43 -10.20 14.94
N GLY A 305 -37.74 -10.34 13.65
CA GLY A 305 -37.73 -9.24 12.67
C GLY A 305 -36.34 -8.82 12.20
N ILE A 306 -35.32 -9.66 12.41
CA ILE A 306 -33.94 -9.36 11.99
C ILE A 306 -33.74 -9.81 10.54
N SER A 307 -33.33 -8.88 9.67
CA SER A 307 -32.96 -9.20 8.28
C SER A 307 -31.59 -9.89 8.24
N ILE A 308 -31.53 -11.14 7.78
CA ILE A 308 -30.30 -11.94 7.74
C ILE A 308 -29.69 -11.91 6.35
N SER A 309 -28.38 -11.64 6.28
CA SER A 309 -27.59 -11.78 5.07
C SER A 309 -26.29 -12.54 5.33
N TYR A 310 -25.92 -13.44 4.42
CA TYR A 310 -24.70 -14.24 4.50
C TYR A 310 -23.58 -13.62 3.67
N ASP A 311 -22.38 -13.46 4.26
CA ASP A 311 -21.23 -12.85 3.54
C ASP A 311 -20.81 -13.69 2.32
N SER A 312 -20.94 -15.03 2.41
CA SER A 312 -20.68 -15.94 1.28
C SER A 312 -21.53 -15.63 0.06
N ASP A 313 -22.81 -15.34 0.30
CA ASP A 313 -23.83 -15.19 -0.73
C ASP A 313 -23.67 -13.82 -1.39
N ILE A 314 -23.39 -12.79 -0.60
CA ILE A 314 -23.04 -11.44 -1.08
C ILE A 314 -21.82 -11.51 -1.99
N ARG A 315 -20.72 -12.13 -1.56
CA ARG A 315 -19.49 -12.25 -2.39
C ARG A 315 -19.73 -13.05 -3.67
N THR A 316 -20.57 -14.08 -3.61
CA THR A 316 -20.91 -14.89 -4.79
C THR A 316 -21.74 -14.07 -5.77
N ALA A 317 -22.74 -13.33 -5.29
CA ALA A 317 -23.54 -12.41 -6.09
C ALA A 317 -22.67 -11.30 -6.73
N GLU A 318 -21.76 -10.69 -5.98
CA GLU A 318 -20.82 -9.68 -6.49
C GLU A 318 -19.91 -10.23 -7.60
N LYS A 319 -19.37 -11.44 -7.42
CA LYS A 319 -18.57 -12.11 -8.46
C LYS A 319 -19.38 -12.37 -9.72
N MET A 320 -20.62 -12.84 -9.57
CA MET A 320 -21.53 -13.05 -10.70
C MET A 320 -21.86 -11.73 -11.40
N MET A 321 -22.15 -10.66 -10.65
CA MET A 321 -22.41 -9.32 -11.20
C MET A 321 -21.19 -8.76 -11.93
N LYS A 322 -19.98 -8.92 -11.38
CA LYS A 322 -18.73 -8.53 -12.04
C LYS A 322 -18.50 -9.31 -13.33
N LYS A 323 -18.79 -10.62 -13.33
CA LYS A 323 -18.73 -11.46 -14.53
C LYS A 323 -19.73 -10.99 -15.60
N LYS A 324 -20.98 -10.72 -15.21
CA LYS A 324 -22.01 -10.18 -16.12
C LYS A 324 -21.60 -8.83 -16.71
N ARG A 325 -21.09 -7.90 -15.89
CA ARG A 325 -20.59 -6.59 -16.35
C ARG A 325 -19.43 -6.73 -17.35
N ARG A 326 -18.47 -7.62 -17.08
CA ARG A 326 -17.36 -7.91 -18.00
C ARG A 326 -17.88 -8.49 -19.32
N SER A 327 -18.76 -9.50 -19.26
CA SER A 327 -19.36 -10.10 -20.46
C SER A 327 -20.13 -9.09 -21.31
N ALA A 328 -20.86 -8.17 -20.67
CA ALA A 328 -21.58 -7.11 -21.38
C ALA A 328 -20.62 -6.07 -22.01
N ALA A 329 -19.54 -5.71 -21.31
CA ALA A 329 -18.52 -4.80 -21.85
C ALA A 329 -17.76 -5.43 -23.03
N ASP A 330 -17.43 -6.72 -22.92
CA ASP A 330 -16.78 -7.47 -23.99
C ASP A 330 -17.73 -7.64 -25.20
N GLY A 331 -19.02 -7.88 -24.96
CA GLY A 331 -20.06 -7.88 -25.99
C GLY A 331 -20.12 -6.55 -26.75
N LYS A 332 -20.15 -5.41 -26.03
CA LYS A 332 -20.12 -4.07 -26.65
C LYS A 332 -18.84 -3.79 -27.44
N LYS A 333 -17.69 -4.29 -26.98
CA LYS A 333 -16.42 -4.17 -27.73
C LYS A 333 -16.46 -5.01 -29.01
N LYS A 334 -16.99 -6.23 -28.93
CA LYS A 334 -17.17 -7.11 -30.10
C LYS A 334 -18.11 -6.47 -31.11
N GLU A 335 -19.22 -5.88 -30.67
CA GLU A 335 -20.18 -5.15 -31.52
C GLU A 335 -19.56 -3.92 -32.19
N LYS A 336 -18.81 -3.10 -31.42
CA LYS A 336 -18.07 -1.96 -32.00
C LYS A 336 -17.07 -2.39 -33.06
N LEU A 337 -16.34 -3.48 -32.81
CA LEU A 337 -15.37 -4.01 -33.77
C LEU A 337 -16.09 -4.54 -35.01
N MET A 338 -17.20 -5.27 -34.85
CA MET A 338 -18.06 -5.68 -35.97
C MET A 338 -18.49 -4.48 -36.82
N HIS A 339 -18.93 -3.38 -36.21
CA HIS A 339 -19.28 -2.16 -36.95
C HIS A 339 -18.10 -1.57 -37.73
N ILE A 340 -16.89 -1.55 -37.15
CA ILE A 340 -15.68 -1.07 -37.85
C ILE A 340 -15.35 -1.97 -39.04
N LEU A 341 -15.54 -3.29 -38.91
CA LEU A 341 -15.26 -4.25 -39.97
C LEU A 341 -16.24 -4.15 -41.14
N ILE A 342 -17.52 -3.86 -40.87
CA ILE A 342 -18.56 -3.67 -41.90
C ILE A 342 -18.52 -2.27 -42.52
N ASP A 343 -17.92 -1.28 -41.83
CA ASP A 343 -17.82 0.11 -42.29
C ASP A 343 -17.15 0.19 -43.68
N PRO A 344 -17.86 0.73 -44.69
CA PRO A 344 -17.32 0.93 -46.04
C PRO A 344 -15.95 1.63 -46.08
N ALA A 345 -15.69 2.55 -45.14
CA ALA A 345 -14.47 3.38 -45.11
C ALA A 345 -13.27 2.73 -44.38
N ARG A 346 -13.49 1.73 -43.50
CA ARG A 346 -12.47 1.26 -42.53
C ARG A 346 -12.31 -0.26 -42.43
N GLY A 347 -12.92 -1.05 -43.32
CA GLY A 347 -13.02 -2.52 -43.22
C GLY A 347 -11.72 -3.27 -42.89
N TYR A 348 -11.78 -4.60 -42.76
CA TYR A 348 -10.71 -5.41 -42.14
C TYR A 348 -9.27 -5.11 -42.61
N GLU A 349 -9.06 -4.91 -43.92
CA GLU A 349 -7.75 -4.60 -44.52
C GLU A 349 -7.19 -3.21 -44.15
N SER A 350 -8.04 -2.31 -43.67
CA SER A 350 -7.65 -0.97 -43.24
C SER A 350 -7.13 -0.93 -41.78
N LEU A 351 -7.21 -2.05 -41.06
CA LEU A 351 -6.67 -2.15 -39.71
C LEU A 351 -5.14 -2.26 -39.79
N LYS A 352 -4.43 -1.45 -38.99
CA LYS A 352 -2.97 -1.54 -38.90
C LYS A 352 -2.58 -2.94 -38.41
N GLU A 353 -1.59 -3.54 -39.08
CA GLU A 353 -1.02 -4.82 -38.68
C GLU A 353 -0.56 -4.75 -37.21
N PHE A 354 -0.92 -5.76 -36.40
CA PHE A 354 -0.67 -5.82 -34.95
C PHE A 354 -1.36 -4.76 -34.07
N SER A 355 -2.31 -3.99 -34.61
CA SER A 355 -3.18 -3.14 -33.77
C SER A 355 -4.03 -3.99 -32.82
N VAL A 356 -4.49 -3.36 -31.73
CA VAL A 356 -5.36 -4.01 -30.75
C VAL A 356 -6.65 -4.53 -31.39
N GLU A 357 -7.20 -3.77 -32.34
CA GLU A 357 -8.37 -4.11 -33.14
C GLU A 357 -8.12 -5.31 -34.07
N TYR A 358 -6.96 -5.36 -34.73
CA TYR A 358 -6.57 -6.49 -35.59
C TYR A 358 -6.40 -7.80 -34.80
N VAL A 359 -5.72 -7.73 -33.65
CA VAL A 359 -5.52 -8.89 -32.77
C VAL A 359 -6.86 -9.35 -32.18
N HIS A 360 -7.73 -8.42 -31.78
CA HIS A 360 -9.06 -8.77 -31.28
C HIS A 360 -9.98 -9.33 -32.38
N ALA A 361 -9.90 -8.84 -33.61
CA ALA A 361 -10.72 -9.34 -34.72
C ALA A 361 -10.42 -10.83 -34.99
N ASN A 362 -9.14 -11.18 -35.09
CA ASN A 362 -8.70 -12.56 -35.30
C ASN A 362 -8.96 -13.49 -34.10
N LYS A 363 -9.08 -12.91 -32.89
CA LYS A 363 -9.33 -13.68 -31.67
C LYS A 363 -10.82 -13.88 -31.38
N TRP A 364 -11.67 -12.92 -31.74
CA TRP A 364 -13.09 -12.90 -31.36
C TRP A 364 -14.04 -13.38 -32.45
N PHE A 365 -13.60 -13.38 -33.71
CA PHE A 365 -14.37 -13.83 -34.86
C PHE A 365 -13.63 -14.96 -35.58
N SER A 366 -14.39 -15.95 -36.04
CA SER A 366 -13.91 -17.01 -36.93
C SER A 366 -13.65 -16.48 -38.34
N LYS A 367 -12.90 -17.24 -39.16
CA LYS A 367 -12.62 -16.86 -40.55
C LYS A 367 -13.90 -16.69 -41.38
N GLU A 368 -14.87 -17.59 -41.18
CA GLU A 368 -16.18 -17.56 -41.83
C GLU A 368 -16.99 -16.29 -41.46
N GLU A 369 -16.95 -15.87 -40.20
CA GLU A 369 -17.59 -14.63 -39.75
C GLU A 369 -16.92 -13.40 -40.37
N LEU A 370 -15.59 -13.36 -40.46
CA LEU A 370 -14.84 -12.25 -41.07
C LEU A 370 -15.15 -12.13 -42.58
N GLU A 371 -15.21 -13.25 -43.30
CA GLU A 371 -15.62 -13.29 -44.71
C GLU A 371 -17.07 -12.80 -44.90
N SER A 372 -17.96 -13.15 -43.98
CA SER A 372 -19.34 -12.66 -43.99
C SER A 372 -19.43 -11.15 -43.82
N PHE A 373 -18.66 -10.57 -42.89
CA PHE A 373 -18.60 -9.11 -42.70
C PHE A 373 -18.04 -8.39 -43.92
N GLU A 374 -17.02 -8.94 -44.58
CA GLU A 374 -16.47 -8.35 -45.81
C GLU A 374 -17.49 -8.42 -46.97
N ASN A 375 -18.21 -9.52 -47.11
CA ASN A 375 -19.28 -9.64 -48.10
C ASN A 375 -20.41 -8.61 -47.86
N GLN A 376 -20.79 -8.38 -46.60
CA GLN A 376 -21.77 -7.34 -46.23
C GLN A 376 -21.26 -5.93 -46.55
N ARG A 377 -19.99 -5.64 -46.24
CA ARG A 377 -19.33 -4.38 -46.58
C ARG A 377 -19.33 -4.13 -48.10
N GLN A 378 -18.95 -5.12 -48.90
CA GLN A 378 -18.95 -5.02 -50.36
C GLN A 378 -20.34 -4.76 -50.93
N ARG A 379 -21.39 -5.37 -50.35
CA ARG A 379 -22.78 -5.09 -50.70
C ARG A 379 -23.16 -3.63 -50.40
N MET A 380 -22.82 -3.12 -49.21
CA MET A 380 -23.08 -1.72 -48.84
C MET A 380 -22.35 -0.72 -49.76
N ILE A 381 -21.10 -1.01 -50.15
CA ILE A 381 -20.35 -0.18 -51.12
C ILE A 381 -21.07 -0.14 -52.48
N ARG A 382 -21.59 -1.27 -52.96
CA ARG A 382 -22.35 -1.32 -54.23
C ARG A 382 -23.67 -0.56 -54.15
N GLU A 383 -24.39 -0.70 -53.04
CA GLU A 383 -25.65 0.03 -52.80
C GLU A 383 -25.42 1.55 -52.73
N ALA A 384 -24.36 2.01 -52.07
CA ALA A 384 -23.97 3.42 -52.03
C ALA A 384 -23.58 3.98 -53.42
N LYS A 385 -22.89 3.18 -54.25
CA LYS A 385 -22.55 3.56 -55.64
C LYS A 385 -23.77 3.64 -56.56
N ASN A 386 -24.83 2.89 -56.25
CA ASN A 386 -26.06 2.84 -57.05
C ASN A 386 -27.14 3.82 -56.55
N GLN A 387 -26.86 4.65 -55.54
CA GLN A 387 -27.77 5.72 -55.14
C GLN A 387 -27.75 6.86 -56.18
N PRO A 388 -28.91 7.30 -56.69
CA PRO A 388 -28.98 8.39 -57.66
C PRO A 388 -28.51 9.70 -57.00
N ILE A 389 -27.49 10.33 -57.58
CA ILE A 389 -27.06 11.68 -57.23
C ILE A 389 -28.21 12.64 -57.57
N GLN A 390 -28.91 13.17 -56.57
CA GLN A 390 -29.80 14.32 -56.78
C GLN A 390 -28.93 15.53 -57.13
N LEU A 391 -28.81 15.83 -58.43
CA LEU A 391 -28.30 17.11 -58.90
C LEU A 391 -29.32 18.18 -58.52
N SER A 392 -29.01 19.00 -57.51
CA SER A 392 -29.74 20.24 -57.28
C SER A 392 -29.36 21.23 -58.38
N LEU A 393 -30.15 21.28 -59.46
CA LEU A 393 -30.09 22.33 -60.47
C LEU A 393 -30.84 23.56 -59.95
N PHE A 394 -30.15 24.43 -59.21
CA PHE A 394 -30.52 25.84 -59.06
C PHE A 394 -29.24 26.67 -59.06
N SER A 395 -29.01 27.32 -60.20
CA SER A 395 -28.10 28.45 -60.42
C SER A 395 -28.91 29.72 -60.59
#